data_AF-A0AAD5XHH2-F1
#
_entry.id   AF-A0AAD5XHH2-F1
#
_cell.length_a   1.000
_cell.length_b   1.000
_cell.length_c   1.000
_cell.angle_alpha   90.00
_cell.angle_beta   90.00
_cell.angle_gamma   90.00
#
_symmetry.space_group_name_H-M   'P 1'
#
loop_
_entity.id
_entity.type
_entity.pdbx_description
1 polymer ?
#
loop_
_entity_poly.entity_id
_entity_poly.type
_entity_poly.pdbx_seq_one_letter_code
_entity_poly.pdbx_strand_id
1 'polypeptide(L)'
;MSKQLTTQNSKPTPSSATSKAPTPQPIPTIPAFAPNVTPNNPNAVMGSTANEQTNSLAEIPQGSVLLAIKIGKGSNIRGAKGEKVNSFLRVQMSDFDFKESLIVPETSAPDYNFSHDQILHVDESLVDIIANKKLAITLIESLPKEKTQVLGTAEISLSQFIKYPARDPNAPPSVPYLRPNLFLKDNISISYLNPKLLPPPSKEGDPNNQPEIAIEVSLSSPLISPELVEQGNFLYIKLEDMFPVPDEWTLKDGNEKDLNSNLYSYVISFSIPAESVSERIVTIPAGTLLHCEAVIPDTPILGAQPIYAIKPTDQLITSDGAQALDSETIDGFNANTLSIGAPTLIVIENPSISAETKQNFKKVAWAPSVANPYIVWIPPEAVVRLREKIVGKYSLDIEFGREMQPKFAHITDPNSVKYKGKAAIDVSCLMYPRVTGLRGRFLLDLCCDGSPNSDIATSTDHGTTKSGKKGKEDVSHIGKKKFSDKND
;
A
#
# COMPACT_ATOMS: atom_id res chain seq x y z
N MET A 1 12.12 52.50 -49.38
CA MET A 1 11.91 52.67 -47.92
C MET A 1 12.17 51.31 -47.28
N SER A 2 13.36 50.72 -47.24
CA SER A 2 14.70 51.19 -46.86
C SER A 2 14.82 51.55 -45.38
N LYS A 3 15.17 50.55 -44.56
CA LYS A 3 16.21 50.65 -43.51
C LYS A 3 16.71 49.24 -43.12
N GLN A 4 17.92 48.95 -43.59
CA GLN A 4 18.86 47.99 -43.02
C GLN A 4 19.51 48.59 -41.76
N LEU A 5 19.99 47.76 -40.83
CA LEU A 5 21.38 47.65 -40.32
C LEU A 5 21.36 46.74 -39.07
N THR A 6 21.94 45.54 -39.07
CA THR A 6 23.36 45.17 -38.84
C THR A 6 23.86 45.43 -37.41
N THR A 7 24.21 44.37 -36.66
CA THR A 7 25.57 44.22 -36.08
C THR A 7 25.81 42.82 -35.48
N GLN A 8 26.84 42.17 -36.01
CA GLN A 8 27.58 41.05 -35.42
C GLN A 8 28.37 41.54 -34.21
N ASN A 9 28.65 40.66 -33.24
CA ASN A 9 29.87 40.76 -32.47
C ASN A 9 30.40 39.38 -32.06
N SER A 10 31.72 39.24 -32.16
CA SER A 10 32.49 38.01 -32.09
C SER A 10 33.56 38.08 -30.98
N LYS A 11 33.85 36.92 -30.37
CA LYS A 11 35.09 36.53 -29.63
C LYS A 11 35.35 37.20 -28.25
N PRO A 12 36.25 36.65 -27.38
CA PRO A 12 37.15 35.51 -27.55
C PRO A 12 37.19 34.47 -26.39
N THR A 13 37.80 33.33 -26.72
CA THR A 13 38.39 32.30 -25.85
C THR A 13 39.45 32.86 -24.89
N PRO A 14 39.70 32.17 -23.75
CA PRO A 14 41.07 31.94 -23.32
C PRO A 14 41.39 30.45 -23.08
N SER A 15 42.66 30.18 -23.24
CA SER A 15 43.34 28.89 -23.32
C SER A 15 43.73 28.31 -21.95
N SER A 16 43.72 26.97 -21.90
CA SER A 16 44.72 26.07 -21.31
C SER A 16 45.35 26.40 -19.96
N ALA A 17 45.01 25.61 -18.93
CA ALA A 17 45.92 25.25 -17.85
C ALA A 17 46.07 23.73 -17.78
N THR A 18 47.29 23.28 -18.03
CA THR A 18 47.84 21.94 -17.92
C THR A 18 47.81 21.44 -16.47
N SER A 19 47.11 20.33 -16.20
CA SER A 19 47.29 19.56 -14.96
C SER A 19 47.95 18.22 -15.27
N LYS A 20 49.04 17.97 -14.55
CA LYS A 20 49.95 16.84 -14.69
C LYS A 20 49.28 15.56 -14.18
N ALA A 21 49.46 14.49 -14.94
CA ALA A 21 49.11 13.12 -14.55
C ALA A 21 49.95 12.64 -13.36
N PRO A 22 49.36 12.00 -12.34
CA PRO A 22 50.10 11.25 -11.34
C PRO A 22 50.51 9.88 -11.89
N THR A 23 51.78 9.56 -11.68
CA THR A 23 52.52 8.34 -12.01
C THR A 23 51.86 7.09 -11.39
N PRO A 24 51.76 5.95 -12.11
CA PRO A 24 51.27 4.71 -11.55
C PRO A 24 52.30 4.09 -10.59
N GLN A 25 51.88 3.78 -9.37
CA GLN A 25 52.66 2.97 -8.43
C GLN A 25 52.58 1.48 -8.78
N PRO A 26 53.65 0.71 -8.49
CA PRO A 26 53.81 -0.66 -8.96
C PRO A 26 52.94 -1.68 -8.22
N ILE A 27 52.49 -2.65 -9.01
CA ILE A 27 51.73 -3.85 -8.63
C ILE A 27 52.60 -4.73 -7.70
N PRO A 28 52.13 -5.11 -6.50
CA PRO A 28 52.82 -6.11 -5.70
C PRO A 28 52.68 -7.51 -6.31
N THR A 29 53.82 -8.15 -6.41
CA THR A 29 54.12 -9.39 -7.12
C THR A 29 53.54 -10.61 -6.39
N ILE A 30 52.86 -11.49 -7.14
CA ILE A 30 52.42 -12.81 -6.70
C ILE A 30 53.66 -13.71 -6.57
N PRO A 31 53.91 -14.41 -5.45
CA PRO A 31 54.95 -15.43 -5.41
C PRO A 31 54.48 -16.70 -6.14
N ALA A 32 55.30 -17.10 -7.10
CA ALA A 32 55.20 -18.33 -7.85
C ALA A 32 55.35 -19.56 -6.94
N PHE A 33 54.43 -20.52 -7.07
CA PHE A 33 54.66 -21.90 -6.63
C PHE A 33 55.07 -22.74 -7.83
N ALA A 34 56.31 -23.23 -7.77
CA ALA A 34 56.88 -24.20 -8.70
C ALA A 34 56.33 -25.62 -8.43
N PRO A 35 56.44 -26.53 -9.41
CA PRO A 35 55.65 -27.76 -9.47
C PRO A 35 56.32 -28.87 -8.67
N ASN A 36 55.53 -29.70 -8.00
CA ASN A 36 56.00 -30.97 -7.47
C ASN A 36 55.53 -32.12 -8.37
N VAL A 37 56.51 -32.83 -8.91
CA VAL A 37 56.38 -33.99 -9.79
C VAL A 37 56.69 -35.24 -8.97
N THR A 38 55.92 -36.32 -9.21
CA THR A 38 56.22 -37.78 -9.13
C THR A 38 55.10 -38.58 -8.43
N PRO A 39 54.95 -39.92 -8.65
CA PRO A 39 54.35 -40.48 -9.87
C PRO A 39 53.32 -41.62 -9.57
N ASN A 40 52.70 -42.15 -10.63
CA ASN A 40 52.14 -43.50 -10.74
C ASN A 40 50.92 -43.89 -9.90
N ASN A 41 49.74 -43.96 -10.55
CA ASN A 41 49.07 -45.25 -10.77
C ASN A 41 48.05 -45.17 -11.92
N PRO A 42 47.98 -46.16 -12.83
CA PRO A 42 47.03 -46.15 -13.95
C PRO A 42 45.74 -46.89 -13.56
N ASN A 43 44.60 -46.27 -13.81
CA ASN A 43 43.47 -46.97 -14.39
C ASN A 43 42.51 -45.96 -15.02
N ALA A 44 42.42 -46.07 -16.34
CA ALA A 44 41.51 -45.34 -17.20
C ALA A 44 40.12 -45.94 -17.09
N VAL A 45 39.09 -45.10 -16.90
CA VAL A 45 37.76 -45.30 -17.49
C VAL A 45 37.22 -43.94 -17.91
N MET A 46 36.91 -43.83 -19.20
CA MET A 46 36.19 -42.72 -19.83
C MET A 46 34.83 -42.51 -19.18
N GLY A 47 34.50 -41.27 -18.86
CA GLY A 47 33.17 -40.88 -18.42
C GLY A 47 33.02 -39.36 -18.45
N SER A 48 32.66 -38.83 -19.62
CA SER A 48 32.12 -37.48 -19.73
C SER A 48 30.78 -37.41 -19.01
N THR A 49 30.68 -36.62 -17.95
CA THR A 49 29.38 -36.14 -17.45
C THR A 49 29.52 -34.70 -17.02
N ALA A 50 28.68 -33.89 -17.64
CA ALA A 50 28.48 -32.48 -17.36
C ALA A 50 28.26 -32.25 -15.87
N ASN A 51 28.91 -31.22 -15.33
CA ASN A 51 28.52 -30.58 -14.08
C ASN A 51 27.18 -29.85 -14.33
N GLU A 52 26.08 -30.59 -14.38
CA GLU A 52 24.81 -30.05 -13.91
C GLU A 52 24.91 -29.99 -12.39
N GLN A 53 25.23 -28.80 -11.88
CA GLN A 53 24.84 -28.43 -10.53
C GLN A 53 23.31 -28.42 -10.51
N THR A 54 22.74 -29.61 -10.33
CA THR A 54 21.41 -29.79 -9.79
C THR A 54 21.45 -29.16 -8.41
N ASN A 55 20.93 -27.93 -8.31
CA ASN A 55 20.58 -27.31 -7.04
C ASN A 55 19.73 -28.34 -6.29
N SER A 56 20.34 -29.04 -5.33
CA SER A 56 19.61 -29.83 -4.35
C SER A 56 18.58 -28.88 -3.76
N LEU A 57 17.29 -29.16 -4.00
CA LEU A 57 16.18 -28.49 -3.33
C LEU A 57 16.51 -28.51 -1.84
N ALA A 58 17.01 -27.39 -1.32
CA ALA A 58 17.22 -27.24 0.11
C ALA A 58 15.86 -27.55 0.75
N GLU A 59 15.84 -28.46 1.71
CA GLU A 59 14.61 -28.81 2.41
C GLU A 59 13.98 -27.51 2.93
N ILE A 60 12.78 -27.19 2.43
CA ILE A 60 12.05 -26.00 2.85
C ILE A 60 11.67 -26.24 4.32
N PRO A 61 12.11 -25.38 5.27
CA PRO A 61 11.78 -25.55 6.67
C PRO A 61 10.27 -25.62 6.90
N GLN A 62 9.83 -26.38 7.91
CA GLN A 62 8.43 -26.41 8.30
C GLN A 62 7.93 -25.00 8.66
N GLY A 63 6.75 -24.63 8.17
CA GLY A 63 6.22 -23.28 8.36
C GLY A 63 6.84 -22.24 7.42
N SER A 64 7.55 -22.67 6.37
CA SER A 64 8.07 -21.78 5.34
C SER A 64 7.54 -22.15 3.95
N VAL A 65 7.57 -21.19 3.04
CA VAL A 65 7.25 -21.37 1.62
C VAL A 65 8.40 -20.87 0.76
N LEU A 66 8.55 -21.43 -0.44
CA LEU A 66 9.45 -20.91 -1.45
C LEU A 66 8.68 -20.02 -2.41
N LEU A 67 9.10 -18.76 -2.52
CA LEU A 67 8.71 -17.81 -3.56
C LEU A 67 9.75 -17.85 -4.69
N ALA A 68 9.33 -18.31 -5.87
CA ALA A 68 10.17 -18.33 -7.07
C ALA A 68 9.72 -17.24 -8.03
N ILE A 69 10.63 -16.33 -8.37
CA ILE A 69 10.43 -15.20 -9.28
C ILE A 69 11.31 -15.42 -10.50
N LYS A 70 10.71 -15.40 -11.68
CA LYS A 70 11.41 -15.49 -12.96
C LYS A 70 11.03 -14.31 -13.84
N ILE A 71 12.04 -13.68 -14.43
CA ILE A 71 11.85 -12.62 -15.41
C ILE A 71 12.55 -13.02 -16.70
N GLY A 72 11.76 -13.13 -17.77
CA GLY A 72 12.22 -13.54 -19.08
C GLY A 72 12.58 -12.34 -19.96
N LYS A 73 11.90 -12.25 -21.10
CA LYS A 73 12.18 -11.25 -22.13
C LYS A 73 11.47 -9.93 -21.85
N GLY A 74 12.20 -8.84 -22.05
CA GLY A 74 11.64 -7.51 -22.25
C GLY A 74 11.39 -7.24 -23.73
N SER A 75 10.48 -6.31 -24.01
CA SER A 75 10.18 -5.80 -25.34
C SER A 75 10.16 -4.27 -25.33
N ASN A 76 10.55 -3.66 -26.45
CA ASN A 76 10.52 -2.21 -26.69
C ASN A 76 11.22 -1.36 -25.61
N ILE A 77 12.28 -1.90 -25.00
CA ILE A 77 13.07 -1.20 -24.00
C ILE A 77 13.96 -0.16 -24.69
N ARG A 78 14.01 1.07 -24.17
CA ARG A 78 14.76 2.19 -24.73
C ARG A 78 15.60 2.86 -23.65
N GLY A 79 16.85 3.18 -23.98
CA GLY A 79 17.76 3.89 -23.09
C GLY A 79 17.70 5.40 -23.29
N ALA A 80 18.28 6.15 -22.36
CA ALA A 80 18.41 7.60 -22.47
C ALA A 80 19.25 8.04 -23.69
N LYS A 81 20.13 7.17 -24.18
CA LYS A 81 21.04 7.44 -25.30
C LYS A 81 20.59 6.88 -26.65
N GLY A 82 19.47 6.17 -26.71
CA GLY A 82 18.98 5.60 -27.96
C GLY A 82 18.14 4.34 -27.79
N GLU A 83 17.89 3.67 -28.90
CA GLU A 83 17.03 2.48 -28.96
C GLU A 83 17.71 1.23 -28.39
N LYS A 84 19.03 1.12 -28.49
CA LYS A 84 19.80 0.05 -27.85
C LYS A 84 20.25 0.49 -26.47
N VAL A 85 20.05 -0.37 -25.49
CA VAL A 85 20.36 -0.07 -24.09
C VAL A 85 21.12 -1.24 -23.45
N ASN A 86 22.09 -0.91 -22.60
CA ASN A 86 22.68 -1.87 -21.67
C ASN A 86 21.81 -1.83 -20.42
N SER A 87 21.00 -2.85 -20.18
CA SER A 87 19.98 -2.79 -19.12
C SER A 87 20.08 -3.96 -18.17
N PHE A 88 19.67 -3.73 -16.93
CA PHE A 88 19.45 -4.76 -15.93
C PHE A 88 18.21 -4.40 -15.09
N LEU A 89 17.69 -5.38 -14.37
CA LEU A 89 16.53 -5.22 -13.52
C LEU A 89 16.94 -5.28 -12.05
N ARG A 90 16.25 -4.52 -11.23
CA ARG A 90 16.22 -4.68 -9.78
C ARG A 90 14.82 -5.11 -9.36
N VAL A 91 14.73 -6.23 -8.65
CA VAL A 91 13.48 -6.83 -8.19
C VAL A 91 13.42 -6.76 -6.67
N GLN A 92 12.33 -6.24 -6.12
CA GLN A 92 12.14 -6.06 -4.68
C GLN A 92 10.69 -6.31 -4.27
N MET A 93 10.48 -7.04 -3.18
CA MET A 93 9.17 -7.24 -2.57
C MET A 93 9.16 -6.58 -1.19
N SER A 94 8.26 -5.62 -0.94
CA SER A 94 8.18 -4.88 0.33
C SER A 94 9.57 -4.47 0.86
N ASP A 95 9.89 -4.85 2.09
CA ASP A 95 11.12 -4.50 2.80
C ASP A 95 12.17 -5.63 2.73
N PHE A 96 11.94 -6.65 1.91
CA PHE A 96 12.95 -7.66 1.63
C PHE A 96 14.06 -7.08 0.77
N ASP A 97 15.26 -7.67 0.88
CA ASP A 97 16.42 -7.28 0.09
C ASP A 97 16.12 -7.38 -1.41
N PHE A 98 16.51 -6.35 -2.15
CA PHE A 98 16.41 -6.40 -3.59
C PHE A 98 17.45 -7.36 -4.20
N LYS A 99 17.13 -7.89 -5.38
CA LYS A 99 18.06 -8.66 -6.21
C LYS A 99 18.16 -8.04 -7.59
N GLU A 100 19.36 -8.09 -8.16
CA GLU A 100 19.64 -7.52 -9.48
C GLU A 100 19.89 -8.62 -10.50
N SER A 101 19.45 -8.41 -11.75
CA SER A 101 19.82 -9.27 -12.87
C SER A 101 21.21 -8.93 -13.38
N LEU A 102 21.74 -9.81 -14.25
CA LEU A 102 22.92 -9.47 -15.03
C LEU A 102 22.60 -8.34 -16.02
N ILE A 103 23.63 -7.62 -16.44
CA ILE A 103 23.54 -6.58 -17.47
C ILE A 103 23.42 -7.25 -18.83
N VAL A 104 22.33 -6.96 -19.54
CA VAL A 104 22.10 -7.40 -20.92
C VAL A 104 22.51 -6.28 -21.87
N PRO A 105 23.50 -6.50 -22.75
CA PRO A 105 24.07 -5.42 -23.56
C PRO A 105 23.27 -5.11 -24.84
N GLU A 106 23.22 -3.82 -25.16
CA GLU A 106 22.88 -3.23 -26.46
C GLU A 106 21.66 -3.79 -27.21
N THR A 107 20.55 -4.01 -26.50
CA THR A 107 19.31 -4.54 -27.10
C THR A 107 18.07 -3.81 -26.61
N SER A 108 17.05 -3.69 -27.47
CA SER A 108 15.72 -3.20 -27.11
C SER A 108 14.76 -4.33 -26.69
N ALA A 109 15.17 -5.58 -26.88
CA ALA A 109 14.44 -6.77 -26.45
C ALA A 109 15.35 -7.68 -25.59
N PRO A 110 15.75 -7.22 -24.40
CA PRO A 110 16.66 -7.97 -23.53
C PRO A 110 16.02 -9.27 -23.04
N ASP A 111 16.77 -10.37 -23.04
CA ASP A 111 16.41 -11.58 -22.32
C ASP A 111 17.19 -11.59 -21.00
N TYR A 112 16.50 -11.27 -19.90
CA TYR A 112 17.16 -11.13 -18.61
C TYR A 112 17.52 -12.48 -17.99
N ASN A 113 16.79 -13.55 -18.37
CA ASN A 113 16.89 -14.89 -17.79
C ASN A 113 17.11 -14.88 -16.26
N PHE A 114 16.38 -13.99 -15.58
CA PHE A 114 16.53 -13.78 -14.15
C PHE A 114 15.69 -14.80 -13.42
N SER A 115 16.28 -15.48 -12.44
CA SER A 115 15.59 -16.40 -11.55
C SER A 115 16.04 -16.12 -10.12
N HIS A 116 15.09 -15.92 -9.22
CA HIS A 116 15.34 -15.73 -7.81
C HIS A 116 14.36 -16.53 -6.97
N ASP A 117 14.92 -17.37 -6.10
CA ASP A 117 14.20 -18.21 -5.16
C ASP A 117 14.43 -17.67 -3.75
N GLN A 118 13.35 -17.42 -3.02
CA GLN A 118 13.37 -16.88 -1.67
C GLN A 118 12.51 -17.75 -0.75
N ILE A 119 13.12 -18.26 0.32
CA ILE A 119 12.38 -18.98 1.38
C ILE A 119 11.83 -17.95 2.37
N LEU A 120 10.53 -18.00 2.61
CA LEU A 120 9.79 -17.07 3.46
C LEU A 120 9.14 -17.84 4.60
N HIS A 121 9.36 -17.40 5.83
CA HIS A 121 8.64 -17.93 6.99
C HIS A 121 7.21 -17.41 6.98
N VAL A 122 6.24 -18.30 7.14
CA VAL A 122 4.82 -17.97 7.10
C VAL A 122 4.34 -17.55 8.47
N ASP A 123 4.03 -16.26 8.60
CA ASP A 123 3.34 -15.67 9.74
C ASP A 123 2.21 -14.74 9.24
N GLU A 124 1.43 -14.17 10.18
CA GLU A 124 0.33 -13.28 9.81
C GLU A 124 0.83 -12.00 9.07
N SER A 125 2.06 -11.57 9.38
CA SER A 125 2.70 -10.41 8.76
C SER A 125 3.01 -10.65 7.28
N LEU A 126 3.53 -11.84 6.93
CA LEU A 126 3.80 -12.22 5.55
C LEU A 126 2.51 -12.29 4.73
N VAL A 127 1.43 -12.83 5.31
CA VAL A 127 0.13 -12.87 4.64
C VAL A 127 -0.32 -11.46 4.29
N ASP A 128 -0.25 -10.52 5.24
CA ASP A 128 -0.62 -9.12 5.01
C ASP A 128 0.31 -8.44 3.99
N ILE A 129 1.61 -8.78 3.99
CA ILE A 129 2.56 -8.31 2.98
C ILE A 129 2.15 -8.79 1.57
N ILE A 130 1.87 -10.09 1.38
CA ILE A 130 1.48 -10.63 0.07
C ILE A 130 0.11 -10.09 -0.37
N ALA A 131 -0.78 -9.80 0.58
CA ALA A 131 -2.09 -9.23 0.32
C ALA A 131 -2.03 -7.79 -0.20
N ASN A 132 -1.15 -6.97 0.40
CA ASN A 132 -1.20 -5.51 0.26
C ASN A 132 -0.01 -4.92 -0.49
N LYS A 133 1.15 -5.59 -0.48
CA LYS A 133 2.37 -5.11 -1.12
C LYS A 133 2.49 -5.71 -2.51
N LYS A 134 3.11 -4.94 -3.40
CA LYS A 134 3.39 -5.36 -4.76
C LYS A 134 4.86 -5.75 -4.87
N LEU A 135 5.14 -6.66 -5.78
CA LEU A 135 6.50 -6.91 -6.24
C LEU A 135 6.87 -5.78 -7.20
N ALA A 136 7.90 -5.02 -6.84
CA ALA A 136 8.42 -3.89 -7.60
C ALA A 136 9.59 -4.32 -8.48
N ILE A 137 9.56 -3.89 -9.74
CA ILE A 137 10.62 -4.13 -10.72
C ILE A 137 11.09 -2.78 -11.23
N THR A 138 12.37 -2.50 -11.07
CA THR A 138 13.01 -1.27 -11.52
C THR A 138 13.92 -1.59 -12.70
N LEU A 139 13.67 -0.95 -13.83
CA LEU A 139 14.51 -1.03 -15.02
C LEU A 139 15.63 0.01 -14.93
N ILE A 140 16.88 -0.44 -15.08
CA ILE A 140 18.06 0.40 -14.93
C ILE A 140 18.95 0.29 -16.17
N GLU A 141 19.34 1.43 -16.73
CA GLU A 141 20.38 1.53 -17.76
C GLU A 141 21.77 1.60 -17.11
N SER A 142 22.67 0.75 -17.58
CA SER A 142 24.09 0.81 -17.29
C SER A 142 24.80 1.69 -18.31
N LEU A 143 25.41 2.77 -17.84
CA LEU A 143 26.15 3.74 -18.63
C LEU A 143 27.66 3.55 -18.45
N PRO A 144 28.49 4.03 -19.41
CA PRO A 144 29.93 4.04 -19.25
C PRO A 144 30.39 4.75 -17.98
N LYS A 145 31.55 4.34 -17.45
CA LYS A 145 32.12 4.81 -16.17
C LYS A 145 31.27 4.41 -14.96
N GLU A 146 30.66 3.23 -15.01
CA GLU A 146 29.91 2.62 -13.90
C GLU A 146 28.75 3.49 -13.37
N LYS A 147 28.23 4.36 -14.24
CA LYS A 147 27.06 5.17 -13.91
C LYS A 147 25.81 4.37 -14.23
N THR A 148 24.80 4.47 -13.38
CA THR A 148 23.49 3.85 -13.64
C THR A 148 22.41 4.92 -13.72
N GLN A 149 21.39 4.68 -14.53
CA GLN A 149 20.23 5.55 -14.64
C GLN A 149 18.96 4.72 -14.56
N VAL A 150 18.07 5.04 -13.62
CA VAL A 150 16.74 4.42 -13.55
C VAL A 150 15.91 4.91 -14.75
N LEU A 151 15.40 3.97 -15.53
CA LEU A 151 14.59 4.26 -16.72
C LEU A 151 13.10 4.26 -16.41
N GLY A 152 12.65 3.30 -15.60
CA GLY A 152 11.24 3.10 -15.29
C GLY A 152 11.01 2.01 -14.25
N THR A 153 9.74 1.85 -13.88
CA THR A 153 9.29 0.90 -12.87
C THR A 153 8.04 0.16 -13.32
N ALA A 154 7.90 -1.09 -12.87
CA ALA A 154 6.69 -1.88 -13.00
C ALA A 154 6.35 -2.50 -11.65
N GLU A 155 5.07 -2.78 -11.40
CA GLU A 155 4.59 -3.37 -10.15
C GLU A 155 3.58 -4.48 -10.46
N ILE A 156 3.64 -5.57 -9.69
CA ILE A 156 2.69 -6.68 -9.81
C ILE A 156 2.10 -7.07 -8.44
N SER A 157 0.79 -7.27 -8.40
CA SER A 157 0.07 -7.65 -7.19
C SER A 157 0.19 -9.16 -6.94
N LEU A 158 0.60 -9.54 -5.73
CA LEU A 158 0.69 -10.94 -5.33
C LEU A 158 -0.57 -11.46 -4.61
N SER A 159 -1.57 -10.60 -4.40
CA SER A 159 -2.80 -10.91 -3.67
C SER A 159 -3.62 -12.09 -4.22
N GLN A 160 -3.39 -12.55 -5.44
CA GLN A 160 -4.05 -13.76 -5.95
C GLN A 160 -3.67 -15.04 -5.20
N PHE A 161 -2.47 -15.07 -4.59
CA PHE A 161 -1.99 -16.20 -3.79
C PHE A 161 -2.78 -16.41 -2.51
N ILE A 162 -3.62 -15.44 -2.12
CA ILE A 162 -4.51 -15.51 -0.97
C ILE A 162 -6.00 -15.45 -1.37
N LYS A 163 -6.32 -15.55 -2.67
CA LYS A 163 -7.71 -15.61 -3.16
C LYS A 163 -8.16 -17.07 -3.24
N TYR A 164 -8.80 -17.53 -2.17
CA TYR A 164 -9.39 -18.86 -2.11
C TYR A 164 -10.71 -18.88 -2.88
N PRO A 165 -10.94 -19.87 -3.75
CA PRO A 165 -12.24 -20.05 -4.39
C PRO A 165 -13.33 -20.26 -3.34
N ALA A 166 -14.52 -19.70 -3.58
CA ALA A 166 -15.65 -19.90 -2.69
C ALA A 166 -16.03 -21.40 -2.65
N ARG A 167 -16.15 -21.95 -1.44
CA ARG A 167 -16.71 -23.28 -1.26
C ARG A 167 -18.23 -23.21 -1.46
N ASP A 168 -18.79 -24.22 -2.12
CA ASP A 168 -20.25 -24.37 -2.17
C ASP A 168 -20.78 -24.53 -0.74
N PRO A 169 -21.70 -23.67 -0.27
CA PRO A 169 -22.26 -23.74 1.08
C PRO A 169 -22.99 -25.06 1.37
N ASN A 170 -23.38 -25.81 0.33
CA ASN A 170 -24.05 -27.11 0.46
C ASN A 170 -23.08 -28.30 0.35
N ALA A 171 -21.79 -28.05 0.10
CA ALA A 171 -20.81 -29.12 -0.01
C ALA A 171 -20.65 -29.85 1.34
N PRO A 172 -20.67 -31.19 1.37
CA PRO A 172 -20.44 -31.92 2.62
C PRO A 172 -19.03 -31.66 3.16
N PRO A 173 -18.80 -31.84 4.49
CA PRO A 173 -17.50 -31.64 5.12
C PRO A 173 -16.37 -32.46 4.48
N SER A 174 -16.69 -33.57 3.83
CA SER A 174 -15.74 -34.45 3.13
C SER A 174 -15.21 -33.91 1.79
N VAL A 175 -15.81 -32.86 1.23
CA VAL A 175 -15.33 -32.27 -0.03
C VAL A 175 -13.98 -31.59 0.20
N PRO A 176 -12.92 -31.97 -0.54
CA PRO A 176 -11.62 -31.34 -0.40
C PRO A 176 -11.67 -29.84 -0.67
N TYR A 177 -10.88 -29.10 0.07
CA TYR A 177 -10.77 -27.66 -0.12
C TYR A 177 -10.12 -27.28 -1.44
N LEU A 178 -10.69 -26.28 -2.09
CA LEU A 178 -10.09 -25.66 -3.27
C LEU A 178 -8.90 -24.80 -2.84
N ARG A 179 -7.77 -24.98 -3.53
CA ARG A 179 -6.54 -24.21 -3.28
C ARG A 179 -6.52 -22.94 -4.13
N PRO A 180 -5.84 -21.87 -3.66
CA PRO A 180 -5.63 -20.68 -4.49
C PRO A 180 -4.70 -21.02 -5.65
N ASN A 181 -4.72 -20.20 -6.69
CA ASN A 181 -3.73 -20.30 -7.75
C ASN A 181 -2.37 -19.87 -7.18
N LEU A 182 -1.36 -20.75 -7.24
CA LEU A 182 0.00 -20.51 -6.73
C LEU A 182 0.99 -20.11 -7.84
N PHE A 183 0.51 -19.91 -9.07
CA PHE A 183 1.32 -19.55 -10.22
C PHE A 183 0.72 -18.35 -10.96
N LEU A 184 1.55 -17.36 -11.20
CA LEU A 184 1.25 -16.14 -11.93
C LEU A 184 2.19 -16.04 -13.11
N LYS A 185 1.64 -15.78 -14.30
CA LYS A 185 2.40 -15.45 -15.49
C LYS A 185 1.74 -14.26 -16.17
N ASP A 186 2.51 -13.21 -16.40
CA ASP A 186 1.98 -11.96 -16.94
C ASP A 186 3.02 -11.22 -17.79
N ASN A 187 2.57 -10.31 -18.65
CA ASN A 187 3.42 -9.34 -19.34
C ASN A 187 3.11 -7.97 -18.75
N ILE A 188 4.04 -7.45 -17.95
CA ILE A 188 3.83 -6.19 -17.22
C ILE A 188 4.41 -5.01 -18.01
N SER A 189 3.65 -3.92 -18.11
CA SER A 189 4.13 -2.69 -18.73
C SER A 189 5.03 -1.90 -17.80
N ILE A 190 6.11 -1.34 -18.34
CA ILE A 190 7.05 -0.48 -17.60
C ILE A 190 6.61 0.97 -17.71
N SER A 191 6.37 1.61 -16.57
CA SER A 191 6.17 3.05 -16.50
C SER A 191 7.52 3.77 -16.50
N TYR A 192 7.86 4.41 -17.62
CA TYR A 192 9.09 5.18 -17.74
C TYR A 192 9.03 6.47 -16.93
N LEU A 193 10.11 6.78 -16.21
CA LEU A 193 10.26 8.03 -15.47
C LEU A 193 10.37 9.24 -16.41
N ASN A 194 10.94 9.04 -17.60
CA ASN A 194 11.01 10.05 -18.64
C ASN A 194 10.10 9.65 -19.81
N PRO A 195 8.92 10.28 -19.96
CA PRO A 195 7.98 9.95 -21.04
C PRO A 195 8.56 10.13 -22.45
N LYS A 196 9.65 10.91 -22.62
CA LYS A 196 10.32 11.08 -23.91
C LYS A 196 11.02 9.81 -24.41
N LEU A 197 11.24 8.84 -23.53
CA LEU A 197 11.80 7.53 -23.87
C LEU A 197 10.75 6.59 -24.43
N LEU A 198 9.46 6.90 -24.23
CA LEU A 198 8.40 6.19 -24.91
C LEU A 198 8.51 6.46 -26.41
N PRO A 199 8.35 5.44 -27.26
CA PRO A 199 8.28 5.66 -28.68
C PRO A 199 7.15 6.65 -28.99
N PRO A 200 7.30 7.50 -30.02
CA PRO A 200 6.18 8.31 -30.48
C PRO A 200 5.00 7.37 -30.75
N PRO A 201 3.77 7.77 -30.40
CA PRO A 201 2.61 6.92 -30.61
C PRO A 201 2.64 6.43 -32.05
N SER A 202 2.77 5.11 -32.22
CA SER A 202 2.53 4.47 -33.50
C SER A 202 1.21 5.02 -34.02
N LYS A 203 1.05 5.17 -35.35
CA LYS A 203 -0.22 5.57 -35.96
C LYS A 203 -1.39 4.96 -35.17
N GLU A 204 -2.25 5.83 -34.65
CA GLU A 204 -3.34 5.58 -33.73
C GLU A 204 -3.87 4.12 -33.86
N GLY A 205 -3.47 3.23 -32.94
CA GLY A 205 -3.97 1.85 -32.90
C GLY A 205 -2.97 0.69 -32.84
N ASP A 206 -1.64 0.88 -32.73
CA ASP A 206 -0.71 -0.25 -32.48
C ASP A 206 -0.33 -0.35 -30.99
N PRO A 207 -1.01 -1.20 -30.20
CA PRO A 207 -0.70 -1.42 -28.78
C PRO A 207 0.67 -2.07 -28.55
N ASN A 208 1.33 -2.61 -29.58
CA ASN A 208 2.55 -3.41 -29.44
C ASN A 208 3.83 -2.61 -29.20
N ASN A 209 3.77 -1.28 -29.00
CA ASN A 209 4.95 -0.44 -28.85
C ASN A 209 5.21 0.02 -27.41
N GLN A 210 4.44 -0.47 -26.44
CA GLN A 210 4.71 -0.20 -25.04
C GLN A 210 5.89 -1.07 -24.56
N PRO A 211 6.72 -0.55 -23.64
CA PRO A 211 7.77 -1.33 -23.02
C PRO A 211 7.16 -2.32 -22.03
N GLU A 212 7.45 -3.60 -22.20
CA GLU A 212 6.89 -4.69 -21.39
C GLU A 212 7.96 -5.69 -20.97
N ILE A 213 7.68 -6.43 -19.91
CA ILE A 213 8.51 -7.52 -19.39
C ILE A 213 7.64 -8.73 -19.09
N ALA A 214 8.05 -9.91 -19.57
CA ALA A 214 7.44 -11.18 -19.21
C ALA A 214 7.92 -11.62 -17.81
N ILE A 215 6.98 -11.84 -16.89
CA ILE A 215 7.24 -12.27 -15.52
C ILE A 215 6.46 -13.54 -15.18
N GLU A 216 7.10 -14.43 -14.42
CA GLU A 216 6.48 -15.57 -13.76
C GLU A 216 6.78 -15.52 -12.26
N VAL A 217 5.76 -15.68 -11.42
CA VAL A 217 5.89 -15.72 -9.96
C VAL A 217 5.14 -16.94 -9.44
N SER A 218 5.74 -17.70 -8.54
CA SER A 218 5.10 -18.89 -7.98
C SER A 218 5.45 -19.14 -6.52
N LEU A 219 4.53 -19.80 -5.81
CA LEU A 219 4.72 -20.29 -4.45
C LEU A 219 4.74 -21.82 -4.43
N SER A 220 5.60 -22.41 -3.60
CA SER A 220 5.66 -23.87 -3.42
C SER A 220 4.41 -24.46 -2.77
N SER A 221 3.70 -23.67 -1.95
CA SER A 221 2.49 -24.08 -1.23
C SER A 221 1.66 -22.85 -0.85
N PRO A 222 0.35 -23.02 -0.53
CA PRO A 222 -0.47 -21.92 -0.03
C PRO A 222 0.10 -21.32 1.26
N LEU A 223 -0.05 -20.00 1.43
CA LEU A 223 0.37 -19.31 2.66
C LEU A 223 -0.50 -19.67 3.85
N ILE A 224 -1.77 -19.98 3.62
CA ILE A 224 -2.71 -20.40 4.66
C ILE A 224 -3.30 -21.73 4.18
N SER A 225 -3.41 -22.71 5.07
CA SER A 225 -4.12 -23.93 4.70
C SER A 225 -5.60 -23.59 4.47
N PRO A 226 -6.25 -24.15 3.44
CA PRO A 226 -7.66 -23.86 3.19
C PRO A 226 -8.58 -24.17 4.38
N GLU A 227 -8.21 -25.16 5.21
CA GLU A 227 -8.88 -25.50 6.47
C GLU A 227 -8.90 -24.32 7.44
N LEU A 228 -7.77 -23.61 7.57
CA LEU A 228 -7.67 -22.44 8.44
C LEU A 228 -8.41 -21.25 7.83
N VAL A 229 -8.45 -21.11 6.50
CA VAL A 229 -9.19 -20.04 5.82
C VAL A 229 -10.69 -20.08 6.14
N GLU A 230 -11.29 -21.27 6.22
CA GLU A 230 -12.70 -21.41 6.58
C GLU A 230 -13.01 -21.00 8.03
N GLN A 231 -12.03 -21.16 8.91
CA GLN A 231 -12.19 -20.91 10.34
C GLN A 231 -11.74 -19.51 10.74
N GLY A 232 -10.86 -18.90 9.96
CA GLY A 232 -10.40 -17.53 10.13
C GLY A 232 -11.24 -16.53 9.32
N ASN A 233 -10.70 -15.33 9.11
CA ASN A 233 -11.40 -14.30 8.37
C ASN A 233 -10.42 -13.31 7.71
N PHE A 234 -10.84 -12.68 6.61
CA PHE A 234 -10.14 -11.55 6.02
C PHE A 234 -10.90 -10.26 6.32
N LEU A 235 -10.23 -9.32 6.98
CA LEU A 235 -10.76 -7.98 7.22
C LEU A 235 -10.34 -7.05 6.08
N TYR A 236 -11.33 -6.44 5.43
CA TYR A 236 -11.14 -5.52 4.31
C TYR A 236 -11.35 -4.08 4.79
N ILE A 237 -10.30 -3.27 4.75
CA ILE A 237 -10.32 -1.90 5.28
C ILE A 237 -10.11 -0.94 4.12
N LYS A 238 -11.11 -0.09 3.90
CA LYS A 238 -11.04 0.96 2.89
C LYS A 238 -11.04 2.33 3.55
N LEU A 239 -9.94 3.04 3.41
CA LEU A 239 -9.80 4.43 3.83
C LEU A 239 -10.12 5.33 2.63
N GLU A 240 -11.06 6.25 2.80
CA GLU A 240 -11.42 7.22 1.75
C GLU A 240 -10.56 8.48 1.88
N ASP A 241 -10.86 9.32 2.87
CA ASP A 241 -10.12 10.54 3.15
C ASP A 241 -10.22 10.95 4.62
N MET A 242 -9.40 11.94 4.98
CA MET A 242 -9.44 12.64 6.24
C MET A 242 -9.48 14.14 5.96
N PHE A 243 -10.52 14.79 6.48
CA PHE A 243 -10.73 16.23 6.42
C PHE A 243 -11.61 16.69 7.61
N PRO A 244 -11.56 17.97 8.02
CA PRO A 244 -10.57 18.96 7.59
C PRO A 244 -9.17 18.62 8.11
N VAL A 245 -8.14 19.22 7.50
CA VAL A 245 -6.75 19.11 7.93
C VAL A 245 -6.26 20.45 8.48
N PRO A 246 -5.22 20.51 9.32
CA PRO A 246 -4.69 21.76 9.84
C PRO A 246 -4.33 22.77 8.73
N ASP A 247 -4.71 24.03 8.92
CA ASP A 247 -4.52 25.09 7.92
C ASP A 247 -3.04 25.34 7.60
N GLU A 248 -2.17 25.15 8.59
CA GLU A 248 -0.73 25.31 8.44
C GLU A 248 -0.12 24.30 7.45
N TRP A 249 -0.74 23.14 7.21
CA TRP A 249 -0.21 22.17 6.26
C TRP A 249 -0.26 22.71 4.84
N THR A 250 0.87 22.75 4.15
CA THR A 250 0.96 23.32 2.81
C THR A 250 1.24 22.25 1.76
N LEU A 251 0.68 22.46 0.57
CA LEU A 251 0.93 21.62 -0.62
C LEU A 251 2.20 22.02 -1.37
N LYS A 252 3.00 22.94 -0.80
CA LYS A 252 4.28 23.34 -1.40
C LYS A 252 5.21 22.14 -1.41
N ASP A 253 6.07 22.09 -2.44
CA ASP A 253 7.12 21.08 -2.53
C ASP A 253 7.89 20.99 -1.21
N GLY A 254 8.19 19.77 -0.80
CA GLY A 254 8.87 19.49 0.45
C GLY A 254 10.18 20.26 0.56
N ASN A 255 10.28 21.12 1.57
CA ASN A 255 11.44 21.92 1.90
C ASN A 255 11.83 21.68 3.36
N GLU A 256 13.06 21.24 3.59
CA GLU A 256 13.59 20.91 4.92
C GLU A 256 13.58 22.08 5.90
N LYS A 257 13.61 23.31 5.39
CA LYS A 257 13.54 24.54 6.22
C LYS A 257 12.12 24.89 6.63
N ASP A 258 11.12 24.32 5.98
CA ASP A 258 9.70 24.58 6.22
C ASP A 258 9.00 23.27 6.59
N LEU A 259 8.91 22.99 7.89
CA LEU A 259 8.27 21.79 8.44
C LEU A 259 6.76 21.71 8.17
N ASN A 260 6.16 22.74 7.58
CA ASN A 260 4.76 22.75 7.16
C ASN A 260 4.60 22.47 5.65
N SER A 261 5.69 22.27 4.92
CA SER A 261 5.67 21.82 3.52
C SER A 261 5.30 20.33 3.41
N ASN A 262 5.10 19.84 2.19
CA ASN A 262 4.69 18.47 1.91
C ASN A 262 5.84 17.46 2.12
N LEU A 263 6.28 17.33 3.39
CA LEU A 263 7.38 16.46 3.84
C LEU A 263 6.91 15.11 4.35
N TYR A 264 5.62 14.97 4.65
CA TYR A 264 5.09 13.85 5.41
C TYR A 264 4.31 12.85 4.54
N SER A 265 4.30 11.60 4.99
CA SER A 265 3.31 10.59 4.63
C SER A 265 2.43 10.33 5.85
N TYR A 266 1.16 10.05 5.62
CA TYR A 266 0.19 9.83 6.69
C TYR A 266 -0.10 8.34 6.84
N VAL A 267 -0.28 7.92 8.09
CA VAL A 267 -0.46 6.51 8.46
C VAL A 267 -1.69 6.37 9.36
N ILE A 268 -2.37 5.24 9.20
CA ILE A 268 -3.44 4.80 10.10
C ILE A 268 -2.98 3.49 10.73
N SER A 269 -3.07 3.37 12.05
CA SER A 269 -2.74 2.16 12.78
C SER A 269 -3.89 1.74 13.68
N PHE A 270 -4.10 0.44 13.86
CA PHE A 270 -5.09 -0.10 14.79
C PHE A 270 -4.65 -1.47 15.29
N SER A 271 -5.09 -1.85 16.48
CA SER A 271 -4.74 -3.13 17.09
C SER A 271 -5.82 -4.18 16.85
N ILE A 272 -5.40 -5.38 16.44
CA ILE A 272 -6.28 -6.55 16.33
C ILE A 272 -5.68 -7.75 17.07
N PRO A 273 -6.51 -8.70 17.54
CA PRO A 273 -5.98 -9.96 18.09
C PRO A 273 -5.12 -10.71 17.07
N ALA A 274 -4.13 -11.46 17.56
CA ALA A 274 -3.25 -12.31 16.75
C ALA A 274 -3.12 -13.71 17.36
N GLU A 275 -2.48 -14.64 16.65
CA GLU A 275 -2.21 -15.98 17.18
C GLU A 275 -0.99 -15.97 18.10
N SER A 276 0.12 -15.42 17.59
CA SER A 276 1.43 -15.41 18.25
C SER A 276 1.55 -14.42 19.41
N VAL A 277 0.73 -13.36 19.40
CA VAL A 277 0.72 -12.29 20.41
C VAL A 277 -0.72 -11.94 20.80
N SER A 278 -0.92 -11.29 21.96
CA SER A 278 -2.26 -10.90 22.42
C SER A 278 -2.94 -9.95 21.44
N GLU A 279 -2.17 -8.97 20.95
CA GLU A 279 -2.58 -7.99 19.96
C GLU A 279 -1.41 -7.69 19.02
N ARG A 280 -1.72 -7.51 17.73
CA ARG A 280 -0.80 -7.00 16.73
C ARG A 280 -1.29 -5.66 16.20
N ILE A 281 -0.35 -4.76 15.92
CA ILE A 281 -0.63 -3.45 15.34
C ILE A 281 -0.58 -3.60 13.82
N VAL A 282 -1.66 -3.22 13.14
CA VAL A 282 -1.71 -3.15 11.69
C VAL A 282 -1.61 -1.69 11.28
N THR A 283 -0.68 -1.39 10.37
CA THR A 283 -0.43 -0.03 9.87
C THR A 283 -0.71 0.06 8.37
N ILE A 284 -1.59 0.99 7.99
CA ILE A 284 -1.92 1.34 6.62
C ILE A 284 -1.17 2.62 6.25
N PRO A 285 -0.08 2.52 5.45
CA PRO A 285 0.76 3.67 5.12
C PRO A 285 0.26 4.43 3.88
N ALA A 286 1.06 5.40 3.43
CA ALA A 286 0.93 6.07 2.14
C ALA A 286 -0.33 6.95 1.98
N GLY A 287 -0.82 7.55 3.06
CA GLY A 287 -1.69 8.71 2.97
C GLY A 287 -0.90 9.91 2.46
N THR A 288 -1.50 10.70 1.56
CA THR A 288 -0.88 11.88 0.95
C THR A 288 -1.79 13.09 1.09
N LEU A 289 -1.18 14.26 1.34
CA LEU A 289 -1.91 15.52 1.41
C LEU A 289 -2.20 16.03 0.00
N LEU A 290 -3.47 16.25 -0.32
CA LEU A 290 -3.93 16.67 -1.64
C LEU A 290 -4.84 17.90 -1.56
N HIS A 291 -4.88 18.65 -2.65
CA HIS A 291 -5.93 19.63 -2.90
C HIS A 291 -7.18 18.93 -3.41
N CYS A 292 -8.35 19.30 -2.89
CA CYS A 292 -9.63 18.80 -3.36
C CYS A 292 -10.55 19.97 -3.68
N GLU A 293 -11.15 19.92 -4.87
CA GLU A 293 -12.28 20.78 -5.27
C GLU A 293 -13.51 19.89 -5.27
N ALA A 294 -14.38 20.02 -4.27
CA ALA A 294 -15.61 19.24 -4.18
C ALA A 294 -16.73 20.03 -3.49
N VAL A 295 -17.96 19.62 -3.73
CA VAL A 295 -19.10 20.05 -2.91
C VAL A 295 -19.05 19.23 -1.62
N ILE A 296 -18.72 19.87 -0.51
CA ILE A 296 -18.81 19.22 0.81
C ILE A 296 -20.27 19.30 1.23
N PRO A 297 -20.95 18.18 1.51
CA PRO A 297 -22.28 18.24 2.13
C PRO A 297 -22.16 18.93 3.49
N ASP A 298 -23.07 19.86 3.79
CA ASP A 298 -23.03 20.75 4.96
C ASP A 298 -22.93 20.03 6.31
N THR A 299 -23.22 18.73 6.38
CA THR A 299 -22.98 17.93 7.58
C THR A 299 -22.60 16.49 7.20
N PRO A 300 -21.37 16.02 7.50
CA PRO A 300 -21.03 14.62 7.32
C PRO A 300 -21.86 13.77 8.28
N ILE A 301 -22.42 12.66 7.80
CA ILE A 301 -23.05 11.65 8.66
C ILE A 301 -21.93 11.00 9.48
N LEU A 302 -21.87 11.33 10.77
CA LEU A 302 -20.90 10.77 11.71
C LEU A 302 -21.40 9.42 12.25
N GLY A 303 -20.44 8.54 12.53
CA GLY A 303 -20.68 7.22 13.12
C GLY A 303 -20.68 6.07 12.11
N ALA A 304 -20.74 4.85 12.64
CA ALA A 304 -20.71 3.63 11.87
C ALA A 304 -22.09 3.30 11.27
N GLN A 305 -22.11 2.98 9.99
CA GLN A 305 -23.28 2.51 9.25
C GLN A 305 -23.03 1.05 8.83
N PRO A 306 -23.88 0.10 9.26
CA PRO A 306 -23.75 -1.31 8.88
C PRO A 306 -24.02 -1.50 7.38
N ILE A 307 -23.18 -2.31 6.75
CA ILE A 307 -23.35 -2.79 5.38
C ILE A 307 -24.01 -4.16 5.45
N TYR A 308 -25.16 -4.32 4.82
CA TYR A 308 -25.91 -5.57 4.83
C TYR A 308 -25.67 -6.38 3.56
N ALA A 309 -25.54 -7.70 3.70
CA ALA A 309 -25.66 -8.63 2.59
C ALA A 309 -27.03 -8.49 1.93
N ILE A 310 -27.05 -8.51 0.59
CA ILE A 310 -28.29 -8.52 -0.20
C ILE A 310 -29.13 -9.72 0.24
N LYS A 311 -30.43 -9.50 0.51
CA LYS A 311 -31.33 -10.62 0.83
C LYS A 311 -31.38 -11.50 -0.41
N PRO A 312 -31.22 -12.82 -0.31
CA PRO A 312 -31.59 -13.69 -1.41
C PRO A 312 -33.05 -13.35 -1.74
N THR A 313 -33.28 -12.75 -2.91
CA THR A 313 -34.65 -12.60 -3.42
C THR A 313 -35.12 -14.03 -3.61
N ASP A 314 -36.11 -14.46 -2.81
CA ASP A 314 -36.82 -15.71 -3.06
C ASP A 314 -37.30 -15.64 -4.50
N GLN A 315 -36.60 -16.34 -5.39
CA GLN A 315 -37.08 -16.55 -6.74
C GLN A 315 -38.36 -17.33 -6.56
N LEU A 316 -39.49 -16.63 -6.69
CA LEU A 316 -40.80 -17.23 -6.86
C LEU A 316 -40.67 -18.26 -7.97
N ILE A 317 -40.61 -19.52 -7.58
CA ILE A 317 -40.80 -20.65 -8.47
C ILE A 317 -42.25 -20.55 -8.94
N THR A 318 -42.47 -19.88 -10.06
CA THR A 318 -43.68 -20.10 -10.86
C THR A 318 -43.55 -21.49 -11.46
N SER A 319 -44.04 -22.49 -10.73
CA SER A 319 -44.32 -23.81 -11.29
C SER A 319 -45.51 -23.68 -12.24
N ASP A 320 -45.24 -23.71 -13.54
CA ASP A 320 -46.27 -23.84 -14.57
C ASP A 320 -46.95 -25.21 -14.47
N GLY A 321 -48.29 -25.18 -14.45
CA GLY A 321 -49.18 -26.33 -14.56
C GLY A 321 -50.55 -25.85 -15.01
N ALA A 322 -50.73 -25.76 -16.33
CA ALA A 322 -51.88 -25.21 -17.04
C ALA A 322 -53.21 -25.94 -16.79
N GLN A 323 -54.32 -25.20 -16.70
CA GLN A 323 -55.51 -25.38 -17.54
C GLN A 323 -56.34 -24.08 -17.63
N ALA A 324 -56.81 -23.82 -18.84
CA ALA A 324 -57.44 -22.60 -19.32
C ALA A 324 -58.93 -22.47 -18.93
N LEU A 325 -59.41 -21.22 -18.83
CA LEU A 325 -60.65 -20.74 -19.44
C LEU A 325 -60.75 -19.20 -19.35
N ASP A 326 -60.75 -18.60 -20.54
CA ASP A 326 -61.18 -17.27 -21.02
C ASP A 326 -61.78 -16.25 -20.03
N SER A 327 -61.30 -14.99 -20.07
CA SER A 327 -62.05 -13.87 -20.68
C SER A 327 -61.27 -12.54 -20.64
N GLU A 328 -61.15 -11.94 -21.82
CA GLU A 328 -61.22 -10.51 -22.16
C GLU A 328 -60.22 -9.45 -21.62
N THR A 329 -59.41 -8.98 -22.59
CA THR A 329 -59.06 -7.58 -22.96
C THR A 329 -58.33 -6.67 -21.95
N ILE A 330 -57.08 -6.33 -22.29
CA ILE A 330 -56.63 -4.96 -22.66
C ILE A 330 -55.25 -5.06 -23.35
N ASP A 331 -55.14 -4.43 -24.53
CA ASP A 331 -53.93 -4.18 -25.32
C ASP A 331 -52.82 -3.53 -24.46
N GLY A 332 -51.52 -3.81 -24.55
CA GLY A 332 -50.68 -4.08 -25.71
C GLY A 332 -49.47 -3.11 -25.65
N PHE A 333 -48.26 -3.63 -25.88
CA PHE A 333 -46.92 -2.95 -25.93
C PHE A 333 -46.19 -2.71 -24.59
N ASN A 334 -44.90 -3.05 -24.41
CA ASN A 334 -43.92 -3.81 -25.18
C ASN A 334 -42.73 -4.09 -24.25
N ALA A 335 -42.36 -5.36 -24.07
CA ALA A 335 -41.17 -5.76 -23.34
C ALA A 335 -40.00 -5.82 -24.33
N ASN A 336 -39.20 -4.76 -24.40
CA ASN A 336 -37.85 -4.78 -24.97
C ASN A 336 -37.11 -3.47 -24.63
N THR A 337 -36.51 -3.42 -23.43
CA THR A 337 -35.29 -2.64 -23.11
C THR A 337 -34.87 -2.93 -21.65
N LEU A 338 -34.39 -4.15 -21.42
CA LEU A 338 -33.53 -4.46 -20.27
C LEU A 338 -32.13 -3.94 -20.60
N SER A 339 -31.86 -2.67 -20.29
CA SER A 339 -30.50 -2.19 -20.07
C SER A 339 -30.24 -2.12 -18.57
N ILE A 340 -29.24 -2.88 -18.15
CA ILE A 340 -28.67 -2.91 -16.80
C ILE A 340 -28.13 -1.50 -16.51
N GLY A 341 -28.83 -0.77 -15.64
CA GLY A 341 -28.41 0.52 -15.09
C GLY A 341 -27.93 0.35 -13.66
N ALA A 342 -26.82 1.03 -13.33
CA ALA A 342 -26.27 1.20 -11.99
C ALA A 342 -27.37 1.55 -10.95
N PRO A 343 -27.16 1.27 -9.65
CA PRO A 343 -28.18 1.56 -8.64
C PRO A 343 -28.43 3.06 -8.57
N THR A 344 -29.56 3.51 -9.10
CA THR A 344 -30.07 4.86 -8.89
C THR A 344 -30.53 4.94 -7.45
N LEU A 345 -29.80 5.71 -6.64
CA LEU A 345 -30.30 6.22 -5.37
C LEU A 345 -31.62 6.94 -5.67
N ILE A 346 -32.73 6.49 -5.07
CA ILE A 346 -33.96 7.28 -5.05
C ILE A 346 -33.71 8.44 -4.08
N VAL A 347 -33.15 9.51 -4.62
CA VAL A 347 -33.12 10.83 -4.01
C VAL A 347 -34.53 11.38 -4.15
N ILE A 348 -35.21 11.61 -3.03
CA ILE A 348 -36.41 12.43 -3.00
C ILE A 348 -35.95 13.85 -3.32
N GLU A 349 -36.11 14.28 -4.57
CA GLU A 349 -35.81 15.64 -5.02
C GLU A 349 -36.81 16.62 -4.36
N ASN A 350 -36.33 17.36 -3.36
CA ASN A 350 -36.90 18.66 -3.03
C ASN A 350 -36.35 19.68 -4.03
N PRO A 351 -37.18 20.39 -4.82
CA PRO A 351 -36.70 21.37 -5.77
C PRO A 351 -36.48 22.71 -5.05
N SER A 352 -35.31 22.87 -4.45
CA SER A 352 -34.75 24.19 -4.13
C SER A 352 -33.23 24.14 -4.25
N ILE A 353 -32.74 24.01 -5.48
CA ILE A 353 -31.31 24.01 -5.80
C ILE A 353 -30.79 25.45 -5.67
N SER A 354 -30.29 25.80 -4.50
CA SER A 354 -29.33 26.89 -4.35
C SER A 354 -28.02 26.47 -5.02
N ALA A 355 -27.38 27.37 -5.77
CA ALA A 355 -26.10 27.14 -6.42
C ALA A 355 -25.05 26.63 -5.41
N GLU A 356 -24.78 25.33 -5.42
CA GLU A 356 -23.77 24.69 -4.56
C GLU A 356 -22.40 25.25 -4.93
N THR A 357 -21.84 26.07 -4.04
CA THR A 357 -20.53 26.68 -4.25
C THR A 357 -19.48 25.60 -4.03
N LYS A 358 -18.77 25.20 -5.08
CA LYS A 358 -17.62 24.30 -4.95
C LYS A 358 -16.62 24.89 -3.96
N GLN A 359 -16.25 24.11 -2.95
CA GLN A 359 -15.28 24.53 -1.95
C GLN A 359 -13.92 23.92 -2.26
N ASN A 360 -12.89 24.76 -2.13
CA ASN A 360 -11.50 24.35 -2.22
C ASN A 360 -10.99 24.05 -0.81
N PHE A 361 -10.59 22.81 -0.57
CA PHE A 361 -10.06 22.40 0.73
C PHE A 361 -8.92 21.40 0.57
N LYS A 362 -8.16 21.21 1.66
CA LYS A 362 -7.08 20.23 1.73
C LYS A 362 -7.60 18.97 2.42
N LYS A 363 -7.16 17.81 1.96
CA LYS A 363 -7.47 16.53 2.62
C LYS A 363 -6.29 15.59 2.55
N VAL A 364 -6.22 14.66 3.49
CA VAL A 364 -5.36 13.49 3.34
C VAL A 364 -6.17 12.41 2.65
N ALA A 365 -5.63 11.85 1.57
CA ALA A 365 -6.21 10.71 0.89
C ALA A 365 -5.15 9.63 0.74
N TRP A 366 -5.57 8.39 0.92
CA TRP A 366 -4.77 7.23 0.57
C TRP A 366 -4.93 7.03 -0.94
N ALA A 367 -3.81 6.90 -1.68
CA ALA A 367 -3.77 7.05 -3.13
C ALA A 367 -4.64 6.00 -3.88
N PRO A 368 -5.29 6.33 -5.01
CA PRO A 368 -6.31 5.53 -5.72
C PRO A 368 -5.88 4.16 -6.30
N SER A 369 -4.73 3.60 -5.90
CA SER A 369 -4.61 2.14 -5.74
C SER A 369 -5.70 1.55 -4.80
N VAL A 370 -6.45 2.42 -4.11
CA VAL A 370 -7.73 2.26 -3.35
C VAL A 370 -8.90 1.61 -4.12
N ALA A 371 -8.73 1.13 -5.36
CA ALA A 371 -9.67 0.13 -5.87
C ALA A 371 -9.69 -1.09 -4.93
N ASN A 372 -8.54 -1.43 -4.35
CA ASN A 372 -8.41 -2.57 -3.47
C ASN A 372 -8.41 -2.12 -1.99
N PRO A 373 -9.32 -2.66 -1.15
CA PRO A 373 -9.23 -2.51 0.30
C PRO A 373 -7.90 -3.09 0.81
N TYR A 374 -7.39 -2.53 1.91
CA TYR A 374 -6.30 -3.14 2.66
C TYR A 374 -6.82 -4.42 3.32
N ILE A 375 -6.15 -5.54 3.09
CA ILE A 375 -6.58 -6.87 3.49
C ILE A 375 -5.76 -7.31 4.69
N VAL A 376 -6.44 -7.74 5.75
CA VAL A 376 -5.79 -8.21 6.98
C VAL A 376 -6.28 -9.61 7.29
N TRP A 377 -5.34 -10.56 7.43
CA TRP A 377 -5.69 -11.92 7.84
C TRP A 377 -5.95 -12.00 9.35
N ILE A 378 -7.02 -12.68 9.74
CA ILE A 378 -7.36 -12.92 11.15
C ILE A 378 -7.45 -14.44 11.34
N PRO A 379 -6.47 -15.07 12.02
CA PRO A 379 -6.49 -16.52 12.26
C PRO A 379 -7.68 -16.92 13.16
N PRO A 380 -8.09 -18.19 13.15
CA PRO A 380 -9.29 -18.66 13.86
C PRO A 380 -9.33 -18.26 15.35
N GLU A 381 -8.22 -18.41 16.06
CA GLU A 381 -8.08 -18.06 17.48
C GLU A 381 -8.27 -16.56 17.70
N ALA A 382 -7.73 -15.74 16.78
CA ALA A 382 -7.89 -14.29 16.81
C ALA A 382 -9.32 -13.86 16.47
N VAL A 383 -10.04 -14.59 15.60
CA VAL A 383 -11.46 -14.35 15.33
C VAL A 383 -12.29 -14.54 16.59
N VAL A 384 -12.03 -15.58 17.38
CA VAL A 384 -12.72 -15.82 18.65
C VAL A 384 -12.47 -14.65 19.61
N ARG A 385 -11.21 -14.26 19.83
CA ARG A 385 -10.86 -13.12 20.69
C ARG A 385 -11.46 -11.80 20.19
N LEU A 386 -11.51 -11.60 18.87
CA LEU A 386 -12.12 -10.41 18.29
C LEU A 386 -13.63 -10.38 18.59
N ARG A 387 -14.33 -11.52 18.44
CA ARG A 387 -15.75 -11.62 18.81
C ARG A 387 -15.98 -11.36 20.30
N GLU A 388 -15.14 -11.90 21.17
CA GLU A 388 -15.20 -11.64 22.61
C GLU A 388 -15.05 -10.15 22.92
N LYS A 389 -14.11 -9.46 22.26
CA LYS A 389 -13.97 -8.00 22.36
C LYS A 389 -15.20 -7.25 21.88
N ILE A 390 -15.77 -7.64 20.74
CA ILE A 390 -16.97 -6.99 20.21
C ILE A 390 -18.16 -7.19 21.16
N VAL A 391 -18.36 -8.41 21.69
CA VAL A 391 -19.42 -8.71 22.67
C VAL A 391 -19.19 -7.95 23.99
N GLY A 392 -17.93 -7.80 24.40
CA GLY A 392 -17.51 -6.97 25.53
C GLY A 392 -17.68 -5.46 25.30
N LYS A 393 -18.13 -5.03 24.12
CA LYS A 393 -18.31 -3.62 23.73
C LYS A 393 -17.02 -2.80 23.78
N TYR A 394 -15.89 -3.46 23.53
CA TYR A 394 -14.62 -2.75 23.35
C TYR A 394 -14.63 -2.04 21.99
N SER A 395 -14.26 -0.75 21.97
CA SER A 395 -14.08 -0.01 20.72
C SER A 395 -12.85 -0.52 19.97
N LEU A 396 -12.92 -0.45 18.64
CA LEU A 396 -11.73 -0.56 17.80
C LEU A 396 -11.08 0.82 17.73
N ASP A 397 -9.95 0.98 18.41
CA ASP A 397 -9.21 2.23 18.41
C ASP A 397 -8.34 2.34 17.16
N ILE A 398 -8.54 3.41 16.40
CA ILE A 398 -7.76 3.77 15.23
C ILE A 398 -6.89 4.98 15.57
N GLU A 399 -5.57 4.84 15.45
CA GLU A 399 -4.59 5.91 15.60
C GLU A 399 -4.20 6.46 14.23
N PHE A 400 -4.36 7.78 14.08
CA PHE A 400 -3.82 8.55 12.98
C PHE A 400 -2.47 9.15 13.37
N GLY A 401 -1.52 9.06 12.45
CA GLY A 401 -0.21 9.68 12.59
C GLY A 401 0.34 10.20 11.26
N ARG A 402 1.44 10.92 11.37
CA ARG A 402 2.26 11.33 10.24
C ARG A 402 3.70 10.91 10.45
N GLU A 403 4.37 10.57 9.37
CA GLU A 403 5.76 10.14 9.33
C GLU A 403 6.49 10.97 8.27
N MET A 404 7.80 11.20 8.45
CA MET A 404 8.60 11.84 7.42
C MET A 404 8.68 10.95 6.18
N GLN A 405 8.52 11.52 4.99
CA GLN A 405 8.77 10.79 3.75
C GLN A 405 10.22 10.28 3.74
N PRO A 406 10.52 9.12 3.11
CA PRO A 406 11.85 8.52 3.15
C PRO A 406 13.01 9.46 2.74
N LYS A 407 12.79 10.37 1.79
CA LYS A 407 13.77 11.38 1.35
C LYS A 407 14.10 12.45 2.41
N PHE A 408 13.29 12.55 3.46
CA PHE A 408 13.42 13.50 4.57
C PHE A 408 13.55 12.79 5.92
N ALA A 409 13.86 11.49 5.93
CA ALA A 409 13.96 10.70 7.15
C ALA A 409 15.05 11.20 8.13
N HIS A 410 16.00 12.02 7.66
CA HIS A 410 17.02 12.65 8.50
C HIS A 410 16.48 13.84 9.34
N ILE A 411 15.27 14.32 9.05
CA ILE A 411 14.66 15.45 9.74
C ILE A 411 13.82 14.95 10.90
N THR A 412 14.00 15.53 12.08
CA THR A 412 13.14 15.24 13.24
C THR A 412 11.85 16.07 13.17
N ASP A 413 10.70 15.45 13.42
CA ASP A 413 9.41 16.14 13.54
C ASP A 413 9.07 16.47 15.00
N PRO A 414 9.36 17.69 15.48
CA PRO A 414 9.02 18.10 16.84
C PRO A 414 7.50 18.20 17.09
N ASN A 415 6.70 18.29 16.02
CA ASN A 415 5.25 18.45 16.11
C ASN A 415 4.48 17.15 15.88
N SER A 416 5.17 16.01 15.72
CA SER A 416 4.53 14.72 15.42
C SER A 416 3.41 14.38 16.42
N VAL A 417 3.63 14.58 17.72
CA VAL A 417 2.65 14.34 18.78
C VAL A 417 1.41 15.24 18.65
N LYS A 418 1.58 16.52 18.29
CA LYS A 418 0.48 17.48 18.10
C LYS A 418 -0.52 17.00 17.04
N TYR A 419 -0.04 16.28 16.03
CA TYR A 419 -0.85 15.82 14.90
C TYR A 419 -1.24 14.35 14.99
N LYS A 420 -1.00 13.70 16.13
CA LYS A 420 -1.57 12.38 16.41
C LYS A 420 -3.04 12.54 16.77
N GLY A 421 -3.87 11.66 16.23
CA GLY A 421 -5.29 11.60 16.54
C GLY A 421 -5.71 10.17 16.81
N LYS A 422 -6.77 9.98 17.58
CA LYS A 422 -7.38 8.68 17.81
C LYS A 422 -8.88 8.73 17.54
N ALA A 423 -9.44 7.67 16.99
CA ALA A 423 -10.88 7.50 16.86
C ALA A 423 -11.26 6.14 17.42
N ALA A 424 -12.26 6.13 18.31
CA ALA A 424 -12.86 4.90 18.81
C ALA A 424 -14.04 4.52 17.92
N ILE A 425 -13.98 3.34 17.29
CA ILE A 425 -15.04 2.83 16.43
C ILE A 425 -15.82 1.74 17.16
N ASP A 426 -17.12 1.95 17.33
CA ASP A 426 -18.03 0.88 17.77
C ASP A 426 -18.27 -0.11 16.61
N VAL A 427 -17.75 -1.32 16.79
CA VAL A 427 -17.86 -2.43 15.83
C VAL A 427 -18.92 -3.45 16.23
N SER A 428 -19.74 -3.17 17.26
CA SER A 428 -20.78 -4.08 17.78
C SER A 428 -21.77 -4.57 16.72
N CYS A 429 -22.06 -3.73 15.74
CA CYS A 429 -22.99 -4.05 14.64
C CYS A 429 -22.45 -5.11 13.67
N LEU A 430 -21.15 -5.45 13.70
CA LEU A 430 -20.64 -6.62 12.96
C LEU A 430 -21.21 -7.94 13.47
N MET A 431 -21.74 -7.97 14.71
CA MET A 431 -22.41 -9.16 15.26
C MET A 431 -23.86 -9.30 14.80
N TYR A 432 -24.41 -8.30 14.10
CA TYR A 432 -25.79 -8.37 13.64
C TYR A 432 -25.93 -9.33 12.46
N PRO A 433 -27.03 -10.09 12.39
CA PRO A 433 -27.28 -10.97 11.26
C PRO A 433 -27.20 -10.21 9.93
N ARG A 434 -26.50 -10.80 8.96
CA ARG A 434 -26.34 -10.27 7.59
C ARG A 434 -25.51 -9.00 7.48
N VAL A 435 -24.95 -8.44 8.56
CA VAL A 435 -23.98 -7.35 8.45
C VAL A 435 -22.66 -7.95 7.96
N THR A 436 -22.15 -7.44 6.84
CA THR A 436 -20.90 -7.89 6.20
C THR A 436 -19.77 -6.88 6.36
N GLY A 437 -20.08 -5.68 6.84
CA GLY A 437 -19.07 -4.64 7.05
C GLY A 437 -19.64 -3.37 7.65
N LEU A 438 -18.77 -2.37 7.77
CA LEU A 438 -19.08 -1.06 8.33
C LEU A 438 -18.53 0.04 7.43
N ARG A 439 -19.29 1.13 7.30
CA ARG A 439 -18.86 2.36 6.65
C ARG A 439 -19.23 3.54 7.52
N GLY A 440 -18.34 4.51 7.68
CA GLY A 440 -18.65 5.66 8.53
C GLY A 440 -17.61 6.76 8.41
N ARG A 441 -17.92 7.90 9.02
CA ARG A 441 -16.98 8.98 9.30
C ARG A 441 -16.85 9.13 10.81
N PHE A 442 -15.61 9.27 11.26
CA PHE A 442 -15.28 9.31 12.69
C PHE A 442 -14.46 10.57 12.95
N LEU A 443 -14.76 11.23 14.07
CA LEU A 443 -13.96 12.36 14.53
C LEU A 443 -12.66 11.81 15.12
N LEU A 444 -11.55 12.49 14.82
CA LEU A 444 -10.28 12.21 15.44
C LEU A 444 -10.13 13.07 16.69
N ASP A 445 -10.08 12.43 17.84
CA ASP A 445 -9.65 13.03 19.10
C ASP A 445 -8.14 13.27 19.00
N LEU A 446 -7.76 14.52 18.75
CA LEU A 446 -6.35 14.89 18.71
C LEU A 446 -5.75 14.73 20.10
N CYS A 447 -4.51 14.24 20.17
CA CYS A 447 -3.73 14.22 21.41
C CYS A 447 -3.30 15.65 21.76
N CYS A 448 -4.28 16.48 22.13
CA CYS A 448 -4.08 17.74 22.79
C CYS A 448 -3.65 17.40 24.22
N ASP A 449 -2.36 17.16 24.40
CA ASP A 449 -1.58 17.55 25.59
C ASP A 449 -0.38 16.62 25.72
N GLY A 450 0.81 17.20 25.52
CA GLY A 450 2.07 16.62 25.98
C GLY A 450 2.20 16.63 27.50
N SER A 451 1.12 16.36 28.24
CA SER A 451 1.17 16.06 29.67
C SER A 451 1.52 14.57 29.80
N PRO A 452 2.74 14.21 30.21
CA PRO A 452 3.17 12.81 30.28
C PRO A 452 2.56 12.03 31.45
N ASN A 453 1.43 12.45 32.02
CA ASN A 453 0.76 11.76 33.13
C ASN A 453 -0.70 12.22 33.27
N SER A 454 -1.62 11.44 32.73
CA SER A 454 -2.92 11.27 33.35
C SER A 454 -3.33 9.83 33.18
N ASP A 455 -2.92 9.01 34.15
CA ASP A 455 -3.45 7.66 34.32
C ASP A 455 -4.98 7.70 34.26
N ILE A 456 -5.53 6.81 33.45
CA ILE A 456 -6.95 6.50 33.36
C ILE A 456 -7.37 5.98 34.74
N ALA A 457 -7.95 6.85 35.55
CA ALA A 457 -8.71 6.47 36.73
C ALA A 457 -10.10 6.03 36.28
N THR A 458 -10.26 4.75 35.95
CA THR A 458 -11.56 4.09 36.04
C THR A 458 -11.84 3.77 37.51
N SER A 459 -12.57 4.64 38.20
CA SER A 459 -13.22 4.29 39.47
C SER A 459 -14.72 4.57 39.39
N THR A 460 -15.46 3.52 39.10
CA THR A 460 -16.84 3.35 39.52
C THR A 460 -16.82 3.10 41.03
N ASP A 461 -17.44 3.96 41.84
CA ASP A 461 -17.91 3.51 43.15
C ASP A 461 -19.14 4.29 43.63
N HIS A 462 -20.15 3.52 44.06
CA HIS A 462 -21.38 3.95 44.68
C HIS A 462 -21.19 3.88 46.20
N GLY A 463 -21.17 5.02 46.89
CA GLY A 463 -21.07 5.03 48.35
C GLY A 463 -21.70 6.26 48.98
N THR A 464 -22.91 6.10 49.49
CA THR A 464 -23.61 7.06 50.35
C THR A 464 -23.00 7.07 51.75
N THR A 465 -22.82 8.25 52.37
CA THR A 465 -23.17 8.50 53.80
C THR A 465 -23.00 9.97 54.21
N LYS A 466 -23.77 10.32 55.23
CA LYS A 466 -24.11 11.64 55.76
C LYS A 466 -23.07 12.23 56.74
N SER A 467 -23.19 13.55 56.91
CA SER A 467 -23.20 14.33 58.18
C SER A 467 -21.92 14.95 58.74
N GLY A 468 -22.07 16.21 59.20
CA GLY A 468 -21.23 16.88 60.22
C GLY A 468 -20.55 18.17 59.73
N LYS A 469 -21.18 19.35 59.70
CA LYS A 469 -21.55 20.29 60.79
C LYS A 469 -20.40 21.23 61.24
N LYS A 470 -20.61 22.53 60.96
CA LYS A 470 -20.22 23.79 61.65
C LYS A 470 -18.75 24.08 61.99
N GLY A 471 -18.28 25.21 61.46
CA GLY A 471 -17.38 26.15 62.12
C GLY A 471 -17.53 27.53 61.46
N LYS A 472 -17.90 28.55 62.24
CA LYS A 472 -18.23 29.93 61.86
C LYS A 472 -17.28 30.85 62.62
N GLU A 473 -17.16 32.09 62.12
CA GLU A 473 -16.59 33.31 62.74
C GLU A 473 -15.08 33.49 62.57
N ASP A 474 -14.53 34.70 62.44
CA ASP A 474 -14.91 36.01 61.89
C ASP A 474 -13.69 36.94 62.21
N VAL A 475 -13.66 38.13 61.62
CA VAL A 475 -12.92 39.34 62.07
C VAL A 475 -11.48 39.58 61.56
N SER A 476 -11.45 40.47 60.54
CA SER A 476 -10.61 41.66 60.30
C SER A 476 -9.36 41.99 61.15
N HIS A 477 -8.29 42.48 60.49
CA HIS A 477 -7.98 43.91 60.29
C HIS A 477 -6.55 44.19 59.77
N ILE A 478 -6.43 45.24 58.94
CA ILE A 478 -5.31 46.24 58.84
C ILE A 478 -3.92 45.66 58.50
N GLY A 479 -3.33 45.87 57.32
CA GLY A 479 -3.12 47.14 56.62
C GLY A 479 -1.64 47.56 56.77
N LYS A 480 -0.87 47.53 55.67
CA LYS A 480 0.27 48.47 55.48
C LYS A 480 0.66 48.58 54.01
N LYS A 481 0.84 49.85 53.65
CA LYS A 481 1.04 50.48 52.36
C LYS A 481 2.48 50.98 52.31
N LYS A 482 3.17 50.86 51.18
CA LYS A 482 4.19 51.79 50.63
C LYS A 482 4.67 51.20 49.28
N PHE A 483 4.36 51.76 48.10
CA PHE A 483 4.67 53.06 47.49
C PHE A 483 6.17 53.36 47.34
N SER A 484 6.64 53.31 46.08
CA SER A 484 7.41 54.33 45.36
C SER A 484 7.39 53.92 43.87
N ASP A 485 6.61 54.58 43.01
CA ASP A 485 6.95 55.80 42.25
C ASP A 485 7.98 55.49 41.14
N LYS A 486 7.63 55.52 39.84
CA LYS A 486 7.21 56.62 38.95
C LYS A 486 8.39 57.06 38.06
N ASN A 487 8.23 56.82 36.76
CA ASN A 487 8.11 57.87 35.75
C ASN A 487 6.64 57.77 35.29
N ASP A 488 5.77 58.79 35.24
CA ASP A 488 5.88 60.25 35.36
C ASP A 488 5.13 60.82 36.58
#